data_AF-A0A7I8IVZ7-F1
#
_entry.id   AF-A0A7I8IVZ7-F1
#
_cell.length_a   1.000
_cell.length_b   1.000
_cell.length_c   1.000
_cell.angle_alpha   90.00
_cell.angle_beta   90.00
_cell.angle_gamma   90.00
#
_symmetry.space_group_name_H-M   'P 1'
#
loop_
_entity.id
_entity.type
_entity.pdbx_description
1 polymer ?
#
loop_
_entity_poly.entity_id
_entity_poly.type
_entity_poly.pdbx_seq_one_letter_code
_entity_poly.pdbx_strand_id
1 'polypeptide(L)'
;MDTFLFTSESVNEGHPDKLCDQISDAVLDACLAQDPDSKVACETCTKTNMVMVFGEITTKANVDYEKIVRDTCRSIGFISDDVGLDADNCKVLVNIEQQSPDIAQGVHGHFTKRPEEIGAGDQGHMFGYATDETPELMPLSHVLATKLGARLTEVRKNGHREYRNDGGAMIPLRVHTVLISTQHDETVTNDEIAADLKEHVIKPVIPEKYLDEKTIFHLNPSGRFVIGAPTATPGSPAGRSSSTPTAAGAPTVAVPSPARTPTKVDRSGAYIVRQAAKSVVARRCIVQVSYAIGVPEPPLPWTRTAPGRSPTRRSSRS
;
A
#
# COMPACT_ATOMS: atom_id res chain seq x y z
N MET A 1 33.55 -4.94 -9.28
CA MET A 1 32.24 -5.03 -9.96
C MET A 1 31.24 -5.35 -8.86
N ASP A 2 30.42 -4.39 -8.48
CA ASP A 2 30.03 -4.28 -7.08
C ASP A 2 28.53 -4.57 -6.94
N THR A 3 28.19 -5.53 -6.07
CA THR A 3 26.82 -5.90 -5.73
C THR A 3 26.41 -5.22 -4.43
N PHE A 4 25.10 -5.15 -4.17
CA PHE A 4 24.58 -4.72 -2.88
C PHE A 4 23.24 -5.38 -2.56
N LEU A 5 22.92 -5.44 -1.27
CA LEU A 5 21.64 -5.94 -0.78
C LEU A 5 20.62 -4.81 -0.75
N PHE A 6 19.38 -5.09 -1.19
CA PHE A 6 18.27 -4.16 -1.03
C PHE A 6 17.00 -4.92 -0.65
N THR A 7 16.44 -4.54 0.47
CA THR A 7 15.27 -5.18 1.08
C THR A 7 14.03 -4.35 0.80
N SER A 8 12.98 -5.04 0.36
CA SER A 8 11.60 -4.58 0.51
C SER A 8 10.85 -5.62 1.35
N GLU A 9 9.71 -5.21 1.89
CA GLU A 9 8.82 -6.03 2.70
C GLU A 9 7.37 -5.77 2.25
N SER A 10 6.45 -6.61 2.72
CA SER A 10 5.01 -6.47 2.49
C SER A 10 4.27 -7.26 3.56
N VAL A 11 3.12 -6.77 3.98
CA VAL A 11 2.21 -7.44 4.93
C VAL A 11 0.95 -7.93 4.21
N ASN A 12 0.30 -8.97 4.74
CA ASN A 12 -0.96 -9.50 4.22
C ASN A 12 -2.17 -8.67 4.71
N GLU A 13 -3.36 -8.96 4.18
CA GLU A 13 -4.62 -8.27 4.50
C GLU A 13 -5.06 -8.40 5.97
N GLY A 14 -4.66 -9.48 6.65
CA GLY A 14 -4.90 -9.69 8.09
C GLY A 14 -3.97 -8.89 9.02
N HIS A 15 -2.99 -8.15 8.50
CA HIS A 15 -2.21 -7.22 9.32
C HIS A 15 -3.10 -6.05 9.79
N PRO A 16 -3.07 -5.63 11.07
CA PRO A 16 -4.06 -4.67 11.57
C PRO A 16 -4.01 -3.30 10.89
N ASP A 17 -2.84 -2.78 10.48
CA ASP A 17 -2.78 -1.57 9.63
C ASP A 17 -3.42 -1.79 8.24
N LYS A 18 -3.37 -3.02 7.68
CA LYS A 18 -4.03 -3.35 6.40
C LYS A 18 -5.52 -3.59 6.55
N LEU A 19 -5.97 -4.10 7.69
CA LEU A 19 -7.39 -4.13 8.04
C LEU A 19 -7.95 -2.69 8.06
N CYS A 20 -7.24 -1.74 8.69
CA CYS A 20 -7.60 -0.32 8.62
C CYS A 20 -7.65 0.21 7.18
N ASP A 21 -6.58 0.00 6.38
CA ASP A 21 -6.52 0.44 4.99
C ASP A 21 -7.73 -0.06 4.17
N GLN A 22 -8.14 -1.33 4.36
CA GLN A 22 -9.24 -1.96 3.62
C GLN A 22 -10.64 -1.52 4.09
N ILE A 23 -10.88 -1.42 5.40
CA ILE A 23 -12.16 -0.93 5.95
C ILE A 23 -12.41 0.50 5.48
N SER A 24 -11.39 1.35 5.56
CA SER A 24 -11.43 2.71 5.07
C SER A 24 -11.77 2.77 3.56
N ASP A 25 -11.12 1.96 2.71
CA ASP A 25 -11.45 1.92 1.27
C ASP A 25 -12.85 1.33 0.99
N ALA A 26 -13.32 0.35 1.77
CA ALA A 26 -14.68 -0.19 1.65
C ALA A 26 -15.77 0.85 1.98
N VAL A 27 -15.52 1.75 2.93
CA VAL A 27 -16.40 2.91 3.20
C VAL A 27 -16.40 3.90 2.03
N LEU A 28 -15.24 4.17 1.43
CA LEU A 28 -15.14 5.00 0.21
C LEU A 28 -15.95 4.41 -0.94
N ASP A 29 -15.79 3.12 -1.23
CA ASP A 29 -16.49 2.44 -2.32
C ASP A 29 -18.01 2.44 -2.09
N ALA A 30 -18.47 2.22 -0.86
CA ALA A 30 -19.89 2.29 -0.50
C ALA A 30 -20.50 3.70 -0.67
N CYS A 31 -19.71 4.75 -0.44
CA CYS A 31 -20.12 6.13 -0.73
C CYS A 31 -20.18 6.37 -2.25
N LEU A 32 -19.11 6.04 -2.99
CA LEU A 32 -19.01 6.30 -4.43
C LEU A 32 -19.99 5.48 -5.28
N ALA A 33 -20.39 4.28 -4.83
CA ALA A 33 -21.39 3.45 -5.50
C ALA A 33 -22.81 4.06 -5.51
N GLN A 34 -23.10 4.99 -4.60
CA GLN A 34 -24.38 5.68 -4.50
C GLN A 34 -24.29 7.16 -4.92
N ASP A 35 -23.20 7.83 -4.58
CA ASP A 35 -22.94 9.23 -4.89
C ASP A 35 -21.48 9.41 -5.38
N PRO A 36 -21.24 9.37 -6.70
CA PRO A 36 -19.90 9.56 -7.28
C PRO A 36 -19.27 10.92 -6.92
N ASP A 37 -20.09 11.91 -6.58
CA ASP A 37 -19.64 13.23 -6.10
C ASP A 37 -19.27 13.25 -4.61
N SER A 38 -19.22 12.11 -3.92
CA SER A 38 -18.80 12.04 -2.52
C SER A 38 -17.45 12.72 -2.27
N LYS A 39 -17.24 13.18 -1.03
CA LYS A 39 -15.97 13.69 -0.51
C LYS A 39 -15.68 12.91 0.76
N VAL A 40 -14.67 12.04 0.71
CA VAL A 40 -14.38 11.05 1.76
C VAL A 40 -12.92 11.19 2.17
N ALA A 41 -12.71 11.27 3.47
CA ALA A 41 -11.44 11.10 4.18
C ALA A 41 -11.70 10.18 5.39
N CYS A 42 -12.01 8.92 5.11
CA CYS A 42 -12.33 7.92 6.13
C CYS A 42 -11.05 7.29 6.68
N GLU A 43 -10.71 7.61 7.92
CA GLU A 43 -9.62 7.00 8.67
C GLU A 43 -10.17 5.85 9.54
N THR A 44 -9.44 4.74 9.65
CA THR A 44 -9.80 3.60 10.50
C THR A 44 -8.66 3.32 11.48
N CYS A 45 -8.96 2.99 12.73
CA CYS A 45 -7.99 2.40 13.66
C CYS A 45 -8.60 1.20 14.41
N THR A 46 -7.77 0.30 14.94
CA THR A 46 -8.25 -0.92 15.61
C THR A 46 -7.32 -1.39 16.72
N LYS A 47 -7.90 -2.06 17.73
CA LYS A 47 -7.19 -2.78 18.78
C LYS A 47 -8.08 -3.95 19.26
N THR A 48 -7.60 -4.75 20.21
CA THR A 48 -8.35 -5.82 20.90
C THR A 48 -9.84 -5.47 21.08
N ASN A 49 -10.72 -6.23 20.43
CA ASN A 49 -12.19 -6.08 20.53
C ASN A 49 -12.71 -4.66 20.18
N MET A 50 -12.04 -3.94 19.26
CA MET A 50 -12.47 -2.60 18.81
C MET A 50 -12.01 -2.25 17.39
N VAL A 51 -12.94 -1.74 16.58
CA VAL A 51 -12.63 -0.94 15.37
C VAL A 51 -13.26 0.43 15.54
N MET A 52 -12.56 1.49 15.15
CA MET A 52 -13.11 2.84 15.04
C MET A 52 -12.94 3.37 13.62
N VAL A 53 -14.02 3.88 13.04
CA VAL A 53 -14.03 4.63 11.77
C VAL A 53 -14.34 6.10 12.06
N PHE A 54 -13.54 7.02 11.50
CA PHE A 54 -13.59 8.44 11.82
C PHE A 54 -13.07 9.31 10.67
N GLY A 55 -13.15 10.64 10.82
CA GLY A 55 -12.74 11.62 9.81
C GLY A 55 -13.94 12.26 9.12
N GLU A 56 -13.75 12.80 7.91
CA GLU A 56 -14.77 13.60 7.23
C GLU A 56 -15.42 12.88 6.03
N ILE A 57 -16.75 12.85 6.00
CA ILE A 57 -17.54 12.36 4.86
C ILE A 57 -18.68 13.33 4.53
N THR A 58 -18.67 13.86 3.31
CA THR A 58 -19.80 14.59 2.71
C THR A 58 -20.29 13.79 1.50
N THR A 59 -21.49 13.21 1.62
CA THR A 59 -22.09 12.33 0.60
C THR A 59 -23.62 12.40 0.66
N LYS A 60 -24.29 12.05 -0.45
CA LYS A 60 -25.73 11.77 -0.53
C LYS A 60 -26.05 10.29 -0.27
N ALA A 61 -25.04 9.42 -0.19
CA ALA A 61 -25.18 8.00 0.03
C ALA A 61 -25.78 7.68 1.42
N ASN A 62 -26.62 6.64 1.50
CA ASN A 62 -27.02 6.07 2.78
C ASN A 62 -26.08 4.90 3.12
N VAL A 63 -25.24 5.08 4.14
CA VAL A 63 -24.09 4.20 4.40
C VAL A 63 -24.14 3.66 5.82
N ASP A 64 -24.29 2.34 5.93
CA ASP A 64 -24.18 1.61 7.20
C ASP A 64 -22.70 1.29 7.46
N TYR A 65 -22.01 2.21 8.15
CA TYR A 65 -20.59 2.09 8.47
C TYR A 65 -20.30 0.87 9.37
N GLU A 66 -21.21 0.51 10.27
CA GLU A 66 -21.01 -0.65 11.14
C GLU A 66 -21.05 -1.94 10.32
N LYS A 67 -22.07 -2.10 9.46
CA LYS A 67 -22.16 -3.26 8.57
C LYS A 67 -20.93 -3.38 7.66
N ILE A 68 -20.41 -2.27 7.11
CA ILE A 68 -19.21 -2.29 6.27
C ILE A 68 -17.97 -2.75 7.04
N VAL A 69 -17.78 -2.25 8.27
CA VAL A 69 -16.70 -2.70 9.16
C VAL A 69 -16.80 -4.20 9.41
N ARG A 70 -17.98 -4.68 9.84
CA ARG A 70 -18.20 -6.11 10.16
C ARG A 70 -18.01 -7.01 8.94
N ASP A 71 -18.57 -6.64 7.79
CA ASP A 71 -18.45 -7.42 6.55
C ASP A 71 -17.00 -7.50 6.07
N THR A 72 -16.25 -6.39 6.13
CA THR A 72 -14.83 -6.35 5.73
C THR A 72 -13.95 -7.21 6.65
N CYS A 73 -14.15 -7.10 7.97
CA CYS A 73 -13.50 -7.98 8.95
C CYS A 73 -13.80 -9.45 8.67
N ARG A 74 -15.07 -9.79 8.41
CA ARG A 74 -15.52 -11.17 8.17
C ARG A 74 -14.95 -11.74 6.87
N SER A 75 -14.85 -10.94 5.80
CA SER A 75 -14.24 -11.39 4.53
C SER A 75 -12.74 -11.64 4.62
N ILE A 76 -12.03 -10.93 5.51
CA ILE A 76 -10.60 -11.13 5.80
C ILE A 76 -10.38 -12.36 6.72
N GLY A 77 -11.46 -12.90 7.31
CA GLY A 77 -11.43 -14.08 8.18
C GLY A 77 -11.41 -13.78 9.68
N PHE A 78 -11.71 -12.56 10.11
CA PHE A 78 -11.85 -12.19 11.52
C PHE A 78 -13.21 -12.64 12.07
N ILE A 79 -13.30 -13.90 12.47
CA ILE A 79 -14.56 -14.59 12.86
C ILE A 79 -14.59 -15.08 14.32
N SER A 80 -13.55 -14.82 15.11
CA SER A 80 -13.50 -15.14 16.56
C SER A 80 -12.39 -14.39 17.28
N ASP A 81 -12.47 -14.29 18.61
CA ASP A 81 -11.38 -13.74 19.42
C ASP A 81 -10.09 -14.58 19.31
N ASP A 82 -10.17 -15.89 19.00
CA ASP A 82 -9.01 -16.78 18.84
C ASP A 82 -8.13 -16.38 17.64
N VAL A 83 -8.73 -15.92 16.54
CA VAL A 83 -7.98 -15.36 15.39
C VAL A 83 -7.50 -13.93 15.63
N GLY A 84 -7.95 -13.30 16.73
CA GLY A 84 -7.49 -12.01 17.24
C GLY A 84 -8.44 -10.83 16.98
N LEU A 85 -9.58 -11.06 16.32
CA LEU A 85 -10.74 -10.17 16.24
C LEU A 85 -11.97 -10.97 15.79
N ASP A 86 -13.12 -10.75 16.44
CA ASP A 86 -14.43 -11.25 16.03
C ASP A 86 -15.24 -10.15 15.32
N ALA A 87 -15.59 -10.34 14.04
CA ALA A 87 -16.35 -9.36 13.26
C ALA A 87 -17.79 -9.13 13.77
N ASP A 88 -18.41 -10.11 14.40
CA ASP A 88 -19.81 -10.05 14.81
C ASP A 88 -19.95 -9.59 16.28
N ASN A 89 -18.96 -9.87 17.13
CA ASN A 89 -18.94 -9.44 18.53
C ASN A 89 -18.11 -8.16 18.82
N CYS A 90 -17.23 -7.71 17.91
CA CYS A 90 -16.38 -6.55 18.24
C CYS A 90 -17.14 -5.22 18.34
N LYS A 91 -16.59 -4.30 19.13
CA LYS A 91 -17.10 -2.92 19.22
C LYS A 91 -16.75 -2.14 17.96
N VAL A 92 -17.76 -1.66 17.25
CA VAL A 92 -17.56 -0.66 16.18
C VAL A 92 -17.90 0.71 16.72
N LEU A 93 -16.98 1.66 16.56
CA LEU A 93 -17.14 3.06 16.97
C LEU A 93 -17.15 3.93 15.71
N VAL A 94 -18.22 4.70 15.51
CA VAL A 94 -18.37 5.61 14.36
C VAL A 94 -18.27 7.05 14.86
N ASN A 95 -17.24 7.77 14.43
CA ASN A 95 -17.01 9.17 14.77
C ASN A 95 -16.68 9.99 13.50
N ILE A 96 -17.66 10.02 12.59
CA ILE A 96 -17.55 10.62 11.25
C ILE A 96 -18.34 11.93 11.24
N GLU A 97 -17.70 13.02 10.81
CA GLU A 97 -18.31 14.34 10.66
C GLU A 97 -18.43 14.72 9.17
N GLN A 98 -19.13 15.83 8.86
CA GLN A 98 -19.11 16.39 7.50
C GLN A 98 -17.83 17.17 7.26
N GLN A 99 -17.37 17.26 6.01
CA GLN A 99 -16.18 18.04 5.67
C GLN A 99 -16.36 19.52 6.01
N SER A 100 -15.34 20.10 6.65
CA SER A 100 -15.30 21.53 7.00
C SER A 100 -15.74 22.43 5.84
N PRO A 101 -16.69 23.36 6.05
CA PRO A 101 -17.14 24.31 5.03
C PRO A 101 -16.00 25.09 4.36
N ASP A 102 -14.98 25.48 5.13
CA ASP A 102 -13.83 26.23 4.61
C ASP A 102 -13.00 25.41 3.60
N ILE A 103 -12.82 24.11 3.88
CA ILE A 103 -12.17 23.17 2.97
C ILE A 103 -13.06 22.95 1.74
N ALA A 104 -14.36 22.71 1.93
CA ALA A 104 -15.30 22.48 0.84
C ALA A 104 -15.39 23.69 -0.11
N GLN A 105 -15.32 24.92 0.42
CA GLN A 105 -15.26 26.16 -0.35
C GLN A 105 -13.93 26.28 -1.11
N GLY A 106 -12.79 26.17 -0.42
CA GLY A 106 -11.47 26.34 -1.04
C GLY A 106 -11.17 25.30 -2.12
N VAL A 107 -11.53 24.04 -1.88
CA VAL A 107 -11.26 22.90 -2.77
C VAL A 107 -12.23 22.88 -3.96
N HIS A 108 -13.54 22.73 -3.71
CA HIS A 108 -14.56 22.49 -4.74
C HIS A 108 -15.74 23.47 -4.74
N GLY A 109 -15.64 24.60 -4.01
CA GLY A 109 -16.65 25.66 -3.98
C GLY A 109 -18.04 25.16 -3.58
N HIS A 110 -18.14 24.27 -2.60
CA HIS A 110 -19.39 23.55 -2.26
C HIS A 110 -20.07 22.90 -3.48
N PHE A 111 -19.27 22.23 -4.32
CA PHE A 111 -19.70 21.54 -5.55
C PHE A 111 -20.10 22.46 -6.73
N THR A 112 -19.73 23.74 -6.69
CA THR A 112 -19.98 24.68 -7.80
C THR A 112 -18.83 24.82 -8.80
N LYS A 113 -17.60 24.44 -8.43
CA LYS A 113 -16.43 24.53 -9.30
C LYS A 113 -16.45 23.50 -10.42
N ARG A 114 -16.02 23.89 -11.62
CA ARG A 114 -15.78 22.99 -12.76
C ARG A 114 -14.52 22.13 -12.52
N PRO A 115 -14.37 20.96 -13.16
CA PRO A 115 -13.23 20.05 -12.92
C PRO A 115 -11.85 20.71 -13.03
N GLU A 116 -11.68 21.65 -13.96
CA GLU A 116 -10.46 22.44 -14.18
C GLU A 116 -10.19 23.53 -13.13
N GLU A 117 -11.18 23.86 -12.29
CA GLU A 117 -11.10 24.84 -11.19
C GLU A 117 -10.93 24.17 -9.81
N ILE A 118 -11.12 22.84 -9.72
CA ILE A 118 -10.99 22.09 -8.47
C ILE A 118 -9.55 22.17 -7.97
N GLY A 119 -9.39 22.74 -6.78
CA GLY A 119 -8.10 22.83 -6.12
C GLY A 119 -7.67 21.50 -5.52
N ALA A 120 -6.38 21.32 -5.27
CA ALA A 120 -5.90 20.18 -4.50
C ALA A 120 -6.57 20.13 -3.12
N GLY A 121 -7.08 18.96 -2.74
CA GLY A 121 -7.79 18.74 -1.48
C GLY A 121 -6.93 18.84 -0.22
N ASP A 122 -5.61 18.94 -0.38
CA ASP A 122 -4.61 19.20 0.67
C ASP A 122 -3.32 19.72 0.01
N GLN A 123 -2.35 20.16 0.82
CA GLN A 123 -0.97 20.36 0.37
C GLN A 123 -0.20 19.02 0.40
N GLY A 124 0.76 18.82 -0.51
CA GLY A 124 1.57 17.61 -0.48
C GLY A 124 2.55 17.49 -1.64
N HIS A 125 3.29 16.37 -1.66
CA HIS A 125 4.15 15.99 -2.77
C HIS A 125 4.10 14.48 -2.99
N MET A 126 4.03 14.07 -4.25
CA MET A 126 3.82 12.67 -4.64
C MET A 126 4.91 12.25 -5.62
N PHE A 127 5.40 11.02 -5.44
CA PHE A 127 6.44 10.41 -6.27
C PHE A 127 5.87 9.23 -7.04
N GLY A 128 6.26 9.11 -8.31
CA GLY A 128 5.95 7.97 -9.16
C GLY A 128 7.24 7.33 -9.64
N TYR A 129 7.35 6.00 -9.50
CA TYR A 129 8.52 5.24 -9.94
C TYR A 129 8.12 4.17 -10.94
N ALA A 130 9.02 3.90 -11.89
CA ALA A 130 8.96 2.74 -12.77
C ALA A 130 10.39 2.29 -13.15
N THR A 131 10.53 1.00 -13.46
CA THR A 131 11.82 0.32 -13.70
C THR A 131 11.61 -0.87 -14.63
N ASP A 132 12.60 -1.23 -15.45
CA ASP A 132 12.57 -2.35 -16.40
C ASP A 132 12.89 -3.72 -15.75
N GLU A 133 13.07 -3.76 -14.43
CA GLU A 133 13.34 -4.97 -13.64
C GLU A 133 12.29 -6.09 -13.81
N THR A 134 11.02 -5.75 -14.07
CA THR A 134 9.92 -6.73 -14.26
C THR A 134 8.89 -6.28 -15.32
N PRO A 135 8.07 -7.19 -15.88
CA PRO A 135 7.02 -6.85 -16.84
C PRO A 135 5.95 -5.88 -16.32
N GLU A 136 5.71 -5.85 -15.01
CA GLU A 136 4.80 -4.91 -14.34
C GLU A 136 5.39 -3.47 -14.25
N LEU A 137 6.64 -3.31 -14.70
CA LEU A 137 7.50 -2.14 -14.57
C LEU A 137 7.68 -1.70 -13.10
N MET A 138 7.93 -2.68 -12.23
CA MET A 138 8.08 -2.52 -10.78
C MET A 138 9.40 -3.16 -10.31
N PRO A 139 9.99 -2.69 -9.19
CA PRO A 139 11.24 -3.23 -8.67
C PRO A 139 11.07 -4.64 -8.09
N LEU A 140 12.00 -5.55 -8.40
CA LEU A 140 11.82 -6.99 -8.16
C LEU A 140 11.63 -7.35 -6.67
N SER A 141 12.33 -6.66 -5.76
CA SER A 141 12.18 -6.86 -4.31
C SER A 141 10.74 -6.63 -3.86
N HIS A 142 10.12 -5.52 -4.27
CA HIS A 142 8.73 -5.23 -3.96
C HIS A 142 7.78 -6.19 -4.68
N VAL A 143 7.96 -6.47 -5.98
CA VAL A 143 7.10 -7.39 -6.74
C VAL A 143 7.03 -8.76 -6.08
N LEU A 144 8.17 -9.29 -5.61
CA LEU A 144 8.21 -10.61 -5.02
C LEU A 144 7.95 -10.61 -3.51
N ALA A 145 8.19 -9.52 -2.77
CA ALA A 145 7.62 -9.37 -1.43
C ALA A 145 6.08 -9.32 -1.49
N THR A 146 5.48 -8.57 -2.41
CA THR A 146 4.01 -8.48 -2.55
C THR A 146 3.40 -9.74 -3.14
N LYS A 147 4.05 -10.45 -4.08
CA LYS A 147 3.58 -11.77 -4.54
C LYS A 147 3.74 -12.86 -3.48
N LEU A 148 4.84 -12.85 -2.72
CA LEU A 148 4.96 -13.69 -1.51
C LEU A 148 3.87 -13.27 -0.50
N GLY A 149 3.49 -11.99 -0.48
CA GLY A 149 2.42 -11.34 0.28
C GLY A 149 0.98 -11.73 -0.10
N ALA A 150 0.77 -12.17 -1.34
CA ALA A 150 -0.55 -12.40 -1.94
C ALA A 150 -0.85 -13.88 -2.24
N ARG A 151 0.18 -14.71 -2.50
CA ARG A 151 0.13 -16.20 -2.58
C ARG A 151 -0.15 -16.83 -1.21
N LEU A 152 -0.91 -16.13 -0.38
CA LEU A 152 -0.61 -15.98 1.03
C LEU A 152 -1.75 -15.53 1.93
N THR A 153 -2.59 -14.63 1.43
CA THR A 153 -4.02 -14.79 1.69
C THR A 153 -4.43 -16.22 1.29
N GLU A 154 -3.87 -16.75 0.19
CA GLU A 154 -3.85 -18.21 -0.09
C GLU A 154 -3.23 -19.06 1.05
N VAL A 155 -2.01 -18.84 1.59
CA VAL A 155 -1.37 -19.71 2.65
C VAL A 155 -0.25 -19.15 3.65
N ARG A 156 -0.10 -17.87 4.06
CA ARG A 156 0.65 -17.47 5.33
C ARG A 156 1.25 -15.98 5.42
N LYS A 157 2.52 -15.42 5.26
CA LYS A 157 4.05 -15.56 5.21
C LYS A 157 4.76 -14.12 5.08
N ASN A 158 5.96 -13.84 4.42
CA ASN A 158 6.73 -12.51 4.50
C ASN A 158 8.30 -12.28 4.20
N GLY A 159 8.91 -12.03 2.98
CA GLY A 159 10.43 -11.99 2.73
C GLY A 159 11.19 -10.96 1.77
N HIS A 160 12.54 -11.13 1.47
CA HIS A 160 13.55 -10.12 0.92
C HIS A 160 14.48 -10.52 -0.30
N ARG A 161 15.54 -9.72 -0.76
CA ARG A 161 16.42 -9.91 -2.00
C ARG A 161 17.86 -9.26 -2.09
N GLU A 162 18.62 -9.49 -3.21
CA GLU A 162 19.96 -8.94 -3.59
C GLU A 162 20.09 -8.41 -5.05
N TYR A 163 21.03 -7.48 -5.33
CA TYR A 163 21.12 -6.67 -6.56
C TYR A 163 22.54 -6.34 -7.12
N ARG A 164 22.61 -5.96 -8.41
CA ARG A 164 23.76 -5.32 -9.10
C ARG A 164 23.32 -4.03 -9.82
N ASN A 165 24.19 -3.02 -9.89
CA ASN A 165 23.98 -1.80 -10.71
C ASN A 165 24.80 -1.90 -12.01
N ASP A 166 24.17 -1.69 -13.17
CA ASP A 166 24.81 -1.76 -14.49
C ASP A 166 24.32 -0.65 -15.43
N GLY A 167 25.16 0.36 -15.62
CA GLY A 167 24.82 1.57 -16.39
C GLY A 167 23.58 2.31 -15.87
N GLY A 168 23.32 2.24 -14.56
CA GLY A 168 22.16 2.86 -13.91
C GLY A 168 20.89 1.99 -13.84
N ALA A 169 20.84 0.83 -14.50
CA ALA A 169 19.78 -0.15 -14.27
C ALA A 169 20.13 -1.02 -13.06
N MET A 170 19.08 -1.42 -12.34
CA MET A 170 19.18 -2.43 -11.30
C MET A 170 18.96 -3.80 -11.94
N ILE A 171 20.00 -4.61 -12.01
CA ILE A 171 19.88 -6.00 -12.46
C ILE A 171 19.78 -6.87 -11.20
N PRO A 172 18.61 -7.44 -10.88
CA PRO A 172 18.48 -8.38 -9.78
C PRO A 172 19.24 -9.66 -10.13
N LEU A 173 20.15 -10.08 -9.25
CA LEU A 173 20.96 -11.29 -9.47
C LEU A 173 20.31 -12.52 -8.84
N ARG A 174 19.94 -12.43 -7.56
CA ARG A 174 19.52 -13.57 -6.73
C ARG A 174 18.71 -13.13 -5.51
N VAL A 175 18.17 -14.10 -4.79
CA VAL A 175 17.66 -13.92 -3.43
C VAL A 175 18.77 -14.23 -2.44
N HIS A 176 19.17 -13.22 -1.66
CA HIS A 176 20.04 -13.44 -0.52
C HIS A 176 19.29 -14.03 0.67
N THR A 177 18.14 -13.46 1.05
CA THR A 177 17.37 -13.88 2.24
C THR A 177 15.87 -13.84 1.98
N VAL A 178 15.16 -14.94 2.24
CA VAL A 178 13.70 -14.95 2.43
C VAL A 178 13.44 -15.07 3.92
N LEU A 179 13.13 -13.95 4.58
CA LEU A 179 12.39 -14.01 5.84
C LEU A 179 10.95 -14.45 5.55
N ILE A 180 10.28 -14.99 6.56
CA ILE A 180 8.85 -15.16 6.68
C ILE A 180 8.50 -15.12 8.18
N SER A 181 7.52 -14.31 8.57
CA SER A 181 6.77 -14.49 9.81
C SER A 181 5.28 -14.65 9.50
N THR A 182 4.61 -15.64 10.08
CA THR A 182 3.17 -15.83 9.88
C THR A 182 2.45 -16.31 11.13
N GLN A 183 1.21 -15.84 11.28
CA GLN A 183 0.30 -16.35 12.30
C GLN A 183 -0.13 -17.78 11.97
N HIS A 184 -0.16 -18.66 12.96
CA HIS A 184 -0.56 -20.06 12.83
C HIS A 184 -1.40 -20.50 14.04
N ASP A 185 -2.05 -21.66 13.94
CA ASP A 185 -2.74 -22.28 15.07
C ASP A 185 -1.76 -22.94 16.06
N GLU A 186 -2.29 -23.46 17.17
CA GLU A 186 -1.47 -24.08 18.22
C GLU A 186 -0.94 -25.48 17.89
N THR A 187 -1.42 -26.12 16.80
CA THR A 187 -1.25 -27.55 16.53
C THR A 187 -0.09 -27.86 15.60
N VAL A 188 0.22 -26.97 14.65
CA VAL A 188 1.31 -27.16 13.67
C VAL A 188 2.69 -26.80 14.26
N THR A 189 3.71 -27.60 13.96
CA THR A 189 5.08 -27.40 14.44
C THR A 189 5.89 -26.44 13.56
N ASN A 190 6.99 -25.88 14.09
CA ASN A 190 7.89 -24.99 13.34
C ASN A 190 8.53 -25.66 12.12
N ASP A 191 8.73 -26.98 12.14
CA ASP A 191 9.35 -27.72 11.03
C ASP A 191 8.34 -27.98 9.89
N GLU A 192 7.10 -28.33 10.24
CA GLU A 192 5.98 -28.43 9.28
C GLU A 192 5.67 -27.07 8.64
N ILE A 193 5.57 -26.02 9.47
CA ILE A 193 5.56 -24.62 9.03
C ILE A 193 6.71 -24.43 8.02
N ALA A 194 7.97 -24.62 8.41
CA ALA A 194 9.12 -24.33 7.55
C ALA A 194 9.15 -25.14 6.23
N ALA A 195 8.57 -26.35 6.19
CA ALA A 195 8.39 -27.13 4.97
C ALA A 195 7.32 -26.52 4.05
N ASP A 196 6.10 -26.30 4.55
CA ASP A 196 4.98 -25.72 3.81
C ASP A 196 5.27 -24.27 3.36
N LEU A 197 6.11 -23.56 4.13
CA LEU A 197 6.60 -22.23 3.80
C LEU A 197 7.42 -22.28 2.50
N LYS A 198 8.34 -23.25 2.39
CA LYS A 198 9.18 -23.46 1.22
C LYS A 198 8.38 -23.98 0.03
N GLU A 199 7.61 -25.04 0.22
CA GLU A 199 6.98 -25.76 -0.89
C GLU A 199 5.81 -25.00 -1.52
N HIS A 200 4.91 -24.44 -0.70
CA HIS A 200 3.63 -23.94 -1.20
C HIS A 200 3.60 -22.43 -1.47
N VAL A 201 4.69 -21.70 -1.12
CA VAL A 201 4.85 -20.25 -1.38
C VAL A 201 6.20 -19.88 -2.00
N ILE A 202 7.32 -20.26 -1.40
CA ILE A 202 8.62 -19.78 -1.87
C ILE A 202 8.91 -20.30 -3.27
N LYS A 203 8.75 -21.61 -3.52
CA LYS A 203 8.94 -22.18 -4.88
C LYS A 203 7.93 -21.65 -5.90
N PRO A 204 6.60 -21.57 -5.67
CA PRO A 204 5.65 -21.07 -6.67
C PRO A 204 5.78 -19.58 -6.98
N VAL A 205 6.25 -18.76 -6.03
CA VAL A 205 6.37 -17.31 -6.22
C VAL A 205 7.70 -16.89 -6.82
N ILE A 206 8.81 -17.50 -6.38
CA ILE A 206 10.15 -17.03 -6.73
C ILE A 206 10.69 -17.87 -7.90
N PRO A 207 10.92 -17.27 -9.09
CA PRO A 207 11.52 -17.98 -10.21
C PRO A 207 12.87 -18.61 -9.82
N GLU A 208 13.06 -19.89 -10.15
CA GLU A 208 14.22 -20.71 -9.76
C GLU A 208 15.56 -20.05 -10.07
N LYS A 209 15.66 -19.31 -11.19
CA LYS A 209 16.83 -18.50 -11.58
C LYS A 209 17.29 -17.45 -10.56
N TYR A 210 16.52 -17.20 -9.49
CA TYR A 210 16.88 -16.32 -8.37
C TYR A 210 17.11 -17.07 -7.05
N LEU A 211 16.94 -18.39 -6.99
CA LEU A 211 17.18 -19.21 -5.80
C LEU A 211 18.47 -20.03 -5.98
N ASP A 212 19.25 -20.16 -4.92
CA ASP A 212 20.45 -21.00 -4.90
C ASP A 212 20.70 -21.58 -3.49
N GLU A 213 21.70 -22.45 -3.38
CA GLU A 213 22.13 -23.09 -2.12
C GLU A 213 22.56 -22.07 -1.04
N LYS A 214 22.81 -20.82 -1.42
CA LYS A 214 23.21 -19.72 -0.52
C LYS A 214 22.03 -18.80 -0.19
N THR A 215 20.81 -19.11 -0.61
CA THR A 215 19.61 -18.36 -0.20
C THR A 215 19.29 -18.70 1.25
N ILE A 216 19.33 -17.69 2.12
CA ILE A 216 19.03 -17.81 3.55
C ILE A 216 17.51 -17.83 3.74
N PHE A 217 17.01 -18.69 4.63
CA PHE A 217 15.58 -18.79 4.95
C PHE A 217 15.37 -18.57 6.46
N HIS A 218 14.63 -17.54 6.84
CA HIS A 218 14.21 -17.29 8.23
C HIS A 218 12.70 -17.48 8.33
N LEU A 219 12.25 -18.66 8.77
CA LEU A 219 10.86 -19.09 8.66
C LEU A 219 10.27 -19.19 10.06
N ASN A 220 9.31 -18.32 10.38
CA ASN A 220 8.87 -18.01 11.75
C ASN A 220 10.04 -17.85 12.73
N PRO A 221 10.97 -16.89 12.49
CA PRO A 221 12.19 -16.74 13.29
C PRO A 221 11.97 -16.34 14.76
N SER A 222 10.75 -15.87 15.10
CA SER A 222 10.29 -15.65 16.47
C SER A 222 9.83 -16.92 17.19
N GLY A 223 9.77 -18.07 16.50
CA GLY A 223 9.07 -19.26 16.95
C GLY A 223 7.55 -19.07 16.87
N ARG A 224 6.85 -19.36 17.97
CA ARG A 224 5.38 -19.38 18.05
C ARG A 224 4.77 -18.00 17.81
N PHE A 225 3.84 -17.93 16.86
CA PHE A 225 3.07 -16.74 16.51
C PHE A 225 1.58 -17.11 16.39
N VAL A 226 0.94 -17.41 17.52
CA VAL A 226 -0.51 -17.74 17.57
C VAL A 226 -1.35 -16.48 17.72
N ILE A 227 -1.02 -15.63 18.69
CA ILE A 227 -1.72 -14.37 18.93
C ILE A 227 -1.27 -13.35 17.87
N GLY A 228 -2.20 -12.93 17.02
CA GLY A 228 -1.97 -11.95 15.95
C GLY A 228 -3.00 -10.81 15.94
N ALA A 229 -3.17 -10.19 14.78
CA ALA A 229 -4.26 -9.26 14.48
C ALA A 229 -4.35 -8.04 15.45
N PRO A 230 -5.48 -7.29 15.52
CA PRO A 230 -5.64 -6.18 16.46
C PRO A 230 -5.40 -6.53 17.93
N THR A 231 -5.56 -7.80 18.31
CA THR A 231 -5.28 -8.28 19.67
C THR A 231 -3.78 -8.24 20.00
N ALA A 232 -2.89 -8.63 19.09
CA ALA A 232 -1.45 -8.47 19.28
C ALA A 232 -1.03 -6.99 19.20
N THR A 233 -1.25 -6.33 18.06
CA THR A 233 -0.77 -4.95 17.79
C THR A 233 -1.92 -4.02 17.41
N PRO A 234 -1.89 -2.74 17.81
CA PRO A 234 -2.86 -1.77 17.31
C PRO A 234 -2.70 -1.57 15.80
N GLY A 235 -3.82 -1.46 15.09
CA GLY A 235 -3.88 -0.90 13.75
C GLY A 235 -3.98 0.62 13.84
N SER A 236 -3.08 1.29 13.16
CA SER A 236 -2.94 2.74 13.08
C SER A 236 -4.03 3.35 12.17
N PRO A 237 -4.20 4.69 12.15
CA PRO A 237 -4.89 5.39 11.06
C PRO A 237 -4.38 4.96 9.67
N ALA A 238 -5.24 5.10 8.66
CA ALA A 238 -5.01 4.47 7.36
C ALA A 238 -3.79 5.08 6.64
N GLY A 239 -3.10 4.26 5.84
CA GLY A 239 -1.94 4.69 5.07
C GLY A 239 -0.64 4.80 5.86
N ARG A 240 -0.55 4.39 7.14
CA ARG A 240 0.76 4.25 7.82
C ARG A 240 1.69 3.24 7.14
N SER A 241 1.12 2.28 6.40
CA SER A 241 1.84 1.31 5.55
C SER A 241 2.53 1.92 4.31
N SER A 242 2.41 3.24 4.10
CA SER A 242 2.94 3.96 2.93
C SER A 242 4.47 4.10 2.87
N SER A 243 5.19 3.73 3.93
CA SER A 243 6.64 3.90 4.06
C SER A 243 7.48 2.74 3.49
N THR A 244 6.87 1.74 2.86
CA THR A 244 7.60 0.61 2.25
C THR A 244 8.63 1.11 1.22
N PRO A 245 9.95 0.88 1.42
CA PRO A 245 10.97 1.39 0.49
C PRO A 245 10.91 0.63 -0.84
N THR A 246 10.23 1.21 -1.84
CA THR A 246 9.93 0.48 -3.07
C THR A 246 11.19 0.17 -3.88
N ALA A 247 12.21 1.04 -3.93
CA ALA A 247 13.35 0.85 -4.83
C ALA A 247 14.72 1.30 -4.31
N ALA A 248 15.73 0.50 -4.67
CA ALA A 248 17.14 0.75 -4.42
C ALA A 248 17.61 2.15 -4.89
N GLY A 249 17.91 3.02 -3.92
CA GLY A 249 18.39 4.39 -4.17
C GLY A 249 17.34 5.36 -4.75
N ALA A 250 16.05 5.00 -4.71
CA ALA A 250 14.96 5.94 -4.98
C ALA A 250 14.58 6.69 -3.69
N PRO A 251 14.06 7.94 -3.78
CA PRO A 251 13.35 8.54 -2.65
C PRO A 251 12.11 7.70 -2.32
N THR A 252 11.61 7.81 -1.08
CA THR A 252 10.37 7.16 -0.63
C THR A 252 9.24 7.48 -1.61
N VAL A 253 8.77 6.46 -2.33
CA VAL A 253 7.68 6.63 -3.29
C VAL A 253 6.41 6.74 -2.47
N ALA A 254 5.71 7.89 -2.59
CA ALA A 254 4.45 8.12 -1.89
C ALA A 254 3.43 7.07 -2.34
N VAL A 255 3.21 6.05 -1.51
CA VAL A 255 2.13 5.09 -1.71
C VAL A 255 0.81 5.85 -1.49
N PRO A 256 -0.14 5.79 -2.43
CA PRO A 256 -1.40 6.51 -2.33
C PRO A 256 -2.15 6.15 -1.04
N SER A 257 -2.57 7.16 -0.29
CA SER A 257 -3.38 6.98 0.92
C SER A 257 -4.70 6.25 0.60
N PRO A 258 -5.11 5.25 1.40
CA PRO A 258 -6.42 4.63 1.27
C PRO A 258 -7.55 5.64 1.49
N ALA A 259 -8.76 5.32 1.03
CA ALA A 259 -10.03 5.95 1.37
C ALA A 259 -10.22 7.44 1.11
N ARG A 260 -9.22 8.09 0.50
CA ARG A 260 -9.32 9.48 0.08
C ARG A 260 -9.94 9.56 -1.31
N THR A 261 -11.00 10.36 -1.47
CA THR A 261 -11.63 10.63 -2.77
C THR A 261 -10.65 11.30 -3.76
N PRO A 262 -10.83 11.18 -5.09
CA PRO A 262 -9.87 11.68 -6.08
C PRO A 262 -9.47 13.16 -6.01
N THR A 263 -10.23 14.01 -5.31
CA THR A 263 -9.86 15.40 -5.02
C THR A 263 -8.67 15.55 -4.06
N LYS A 264 -8.40 14.54 -3.23
CA LYS A 264 -7.22 14.47 -2.35
C LYS A 264 -6.02 13.95 -3.16
N VAL A 265 -5.08 14.85 -3.42
CA VAL A 265 -3.93 14.66 -4.30
C VAL A 265 -2.98 13.54 -3.85
N ASP A 266 -3.01 13.14 -2.58
CA ASP A 266 -2.24 12.00 -2.06
C ASP A 266 -2.52 10.70 -2.85
N ARG A 267 -3.77 10.52 -3.29
CA ARG A 267 -4.19 9.34 -4.07
C ARG A 267 -4.09 9.59 -5.57
N SER A 268 -4.78 10.61 -6.06
CA SER A 268 -4.87 10.90 -7.50
C SER A 268 -3.54 11.37 -8.09
N GLY A 269 -2.83 12.26 -7.40
CA GLY A 269 -1.49 12.71 -7.77
C GLY A 269 -0.50 11.54 -7.85
N ALA A 270 -0.46 10.68 -6.83
CA ALA A 270 0.37 9.48 -6.79
C ALA A 270 0.09 8.50 -7.95
N TYR A 271 -1.19 8.22 -8.26
CA TYR A 271 -1.57 7.41 -9.42
C TYR A 271 -1.10 8.04 -10.75
N ILE A 272 -1.28 9.35 -10.93
CA ILE A 272 -0.87 10.06 -12.15
C ILE A 272 0.66 10.08 -12.32
N VAL A 273 1.44 10.33 -11.27
CA VAL A 273 2.91 10.28 -11.40
C VAL A 273 3.43 8.85 -11.62
N ARG A 274 2.76 7.82 -11.07
CA ARG A 274 3.06 6.41 -11.41
C ARG A 274 2.71 6.10 -12.87
N GLN A 275 1.59 6.59 -13.39
CA GLN A 275 1.23 6.46 -14.81
C GLN A 275 2.28 7.14 -15.70
N ALA A 276 2.64 8.39 -15.42
CA ALA A 276 3.66 9.15 -16.14
C ALA A 276 5.03 8.44 -16.12
N ALA A 277 5.49 7.98 -14.94
CA ALA A 277 6.73 7.22 -14.82
C ALA A 277 6.70 5.93 -15.65
N LYS A 278 5.58 5.18 -15.61
CA LYS A 278 5.40 3.94 -16.38
C LYS A 278 5.41 4.19 -17.90
N SER A 279 4.80 5.28 -18.36
CA SER A 279 4.79 5.68 -19.78
C SER A 279 6.13 6.19 -20.30
N VAL A 280 7.01 6.69 -19.42
CA VAL A 280 8.34 7.25 -19.80
C VAL A 280 9.45 6.19 -19.80
N VAL A 281 9.29 5.04 -19.12
CA VAL A 281 10.39 4.11 -18.88
C VAL A 281 10.93 3.44 -20.14
N ALA A 282 12.24 3.65 -20.37
CA ALA A 282 13.10 2.81 -21.18
C ALA A 282 14.13 2.01 -20.34
N ARG A 283 14.41 2.45 -19.09
CA ARG A 283 15.12 1.69 -18.05
C ARG A 283 14.57 2.03 -16.65
N ARG A 284 14.85 3.22 -16.12
CA ARG A 284 14.27 3.72 -14.84
C ARG A 284 13.78 5.16 -14.96
N CYS A 285 12.67 5.49 -14.29
CA CYS A 285 12.13 6.84 -14.20
C CYS A 285 11.59 7.14 -12.79
N ILE A 286 11.85 8.35 -12.30
CA ILE A 286 11.15 8.97 -11.17
C ILE A 286 10.46 10.24 -11.68
N VAL A 287 9.18 10.38 -11.37
CA VAL A 287 8.39 11.60 -11.55
C VAL A 287 8.01 12.12 -10.17
N GLN A 288 8.04 13.43 -9.98
CA GLN A 288 7.57 14.10 -8.76
C GLN A 288 6.60 15.21 -9.14
N VAL A 289 5.53 15.35 -8.36
CA VAL A 289 4.60 16.47 -8.38
C VAL A 289 4.44 17.02 -6.96
N SER A 290 4.08 18.29 -6.83
CA SER A 290 3.66 18.89 -5.56
C SER A 290 2.42 19.75 -5.78
N TYR A 291 1.68 19.98 -4.70
CA TYR A 291 0.44 20.76 -4.69
C TYR A 291 0.34 21.58 -3.40
N ALA A 292 -0.39 22.68 -3.48
CA ALA A 292 -0.84 23.47 -2.33
C ALA A 292 -2.37 23.43 -2.26
N ILE A 293 -2.94 23.37 -1.05
CA ILE A 293 -4.39 23.25 -0.84
C ILE A 293 -5.16 24.37 -1.57
N GLY A 294 -6.24 24.00 -2.26
CA GLY A 294 -7.08 24.92 -3.02
C GLY A 294 -6.52 25.36 -4.38
N VAL A 295 -5.26 25.03 -4.72
CA VAL A 295 -4.65 25.35 -6.02
C VAL A 295 -4.81 24.16 -7.00
N PRO A 296 -5.36 24.35 -8.22
CA PRO A 296 -5.49 23.27 -9.20
C PRO A 296 -4.16 22.87 -9.86
N GLU A 297 -3.32 23.86 -10.18
CA GLU A 297 -2.06 23.64 -10.88
C GLU A 297 -0.92 23.23 -9.93
N PRO A 298 -0.10 22.21 -10.28
CA PRO A 298 1.03 21.82 -9.46
C PRO A 298 2.18 22.85 -9.59
N PRO A 299 2.69 23.47 -8.50
CA PRO A 299 3.65 24.57 -8.62
C PRO A 299 4.97 24.20 -9.30
N LEU A 300 5.45 22.95 -9.15
CA LEU A 300 6.72 22.47 -9.69
C LEU A 300 6.68 20.96 -10.03
N PRO A 301 6.41 20.55 -11.29
CA PRO A 301 6.63 19.18 -11.74
C PRO A 301 8.14 18.92 -11.99
N TRP A 302 8.65 17.77 -11.53
CA TRP A 302 10.06 17.37 -11.72
C TRP A 302 10.17 15.94 -12.24
N THR A 303 11.12 15.70 -13.15
CA THR A 303 11.34 14.37 -13.75
C THR A 303 12.82 14.00 -13.77
N ARG A 304 13.15 12.79 -13.31
CA ARG A 304 14.50 12.21 -13.34
C ARG A 304 14.48 10.81 -13.95
N THR A 305 14.95 10.71 -15.19
CA THR A 305 15.28 9.45 -15.85
C THR A 305 16.71 9.02 -15.51
N ALA A 306 16.98 7.71 -15.58
CA ALA A 306 18.36 7.20 -15.58
C ALA A 306 19.11 7.59 -16.87
N PRO A 307 20.46 7.58 -16.89
CA PRO A 307 21.22 7.91 -18.09
C PRO A 307 20.84 7.01 -19.28
N GLY A 308 20.38 7.59 -20.38
CA GLY A 308 19.98 6.83 -21.57
C GLY A 308 19.33 7.63 -22.69
N ARG A 309 18.43 8.58 -22.40
CA ARG A 309 17.77 9.41 -23.44
C ARG A 309 17.53 10.87 -23.01
N SER A 310 18.36 11.76 -23.57
CA SER A 310 18.25 13.23 -23.52
C SER A 310 18.35 13.89 -22.12
N PRO A 311 18.61 15.21 -22.03
CA PRO A 311 18.61 15.91 -20.75
C PRO A 311 17.19 15.99 -20.15
N THR A 312 17.09 15.77 -18.83
CA THR A 312 15.84 15.81 -18.03
C THR A 312 15.04 17.11 -18.14
N ARG A 313 15.63 18.17 -18.70
CA ARG A 313 14.98 19.47 -18.96
C ARG A 313 14.13 19.53 -20.24
N ARG A 314 14.06 18.47 -21.06
CA ARG A 314 13.18 18.40 -22.24
C ARG A 314 11.84 17.70 -22.01
N SER A 315 11.73 16.82 -21.02
CA SER A 315 10.50 16.09 -20.68
C SER A 315 9.50 16.92 -19.86
N SER A 316 9.98 17.89 -19.10
CA SER A 316 9.16 18.76 -18.23
C SER A 316 8.74 20.06 -18.92
N ARG A 317 8.14 19.97 -20.11
CA ARG A 317 7.57 21.15 -20.79
C ARG A 317 6.09 21.29 -20.45
N SER A 318 5.73 22.47 -19.94
CA SER A 318 4.40 23.08 -20.03
C SER A 318 3.95 23.19 -21.49
#